data_AF-A0A2V7HTE7-F1
#
_entry.id   AF-A0A2V7HTE7-F1
#
_cell.length_a   1.000
_cell.length_b   1.000
_cell.length_c   1.000
_cell.angle_alpha   90.00
_cell.angle_beta   90.00
_cell.angle_gamma   90.00
#
_symmetry.space_group_name_H-M   'P 1'
#
loop_
_entity.id
_entity.type
_entity.pdbx_description
1 polymer ?
#
loop_
_entity_poly.entity_id
_entity_poly.type
_entity_poly.pdbx_seq_one_letter_code
_entity_poly.pdbx_strand_id
1 'polypeptide(L)'
;MFCLKDGEIKVAPRDTAMSHLEWFEAERWVTPDDQHFMEATVRGMFIPDKNAIFLYRGRGFFFDDDLIAEANRRARQLQTALMLDAHVMVYAGPADTVIRGRRYEQKLLGTIESLTRKG
;
A
#
# COMPACT_ATOMS: atom_id res chain seq x y z
N MET A 1 -5.33 3.15 -5.85
CA MET A 1 -4.23 3.34 -4.87
C MET A 1 -4.80 3.72 -3.50
N PHE A 2 -4.09 3.44 -2.42
CA PHE A 2 -4.56 3.67 -1.04
C PHE A 2 -3.39 4.01 -0.10
N CYS A 3 -3.71 4.45 1.12
CA CYS A 3 -2.76 4.58 2.22
C CYS A 3 -3.39 4.22 3.57
N LEU A 4 -2.54 3.95 4.56
CA LEU A 4 -2.94 3.83 5.96
C LEU A 4 -2.65 5.16 6.66
N LYS A 5 -3.70 5.86 7.09
CA LYS A 5 -3.60 7.15 7.77
C LYS A 5 -4.57 7.17 8.95
N ASP A 6 -4.11 7.63 10.11
CA ASP A 6 -4.91 7.74 11.34
C ASP A 6 -5.62 6.43 11.75
N GLY A 7 -4.99 5.29 11.47
CA GLY A 7 -5.57 3.97 11.75
C GLY A 7 -6.68 3.53 10.78
N GLU A 8 -6.89 4.26 9.68
CA GLU A 8 -7.88 3.95 8.65
C GLU A 8 -7.22 3.70 7.28
N ILE A 9 -7.94 2.97 6.42
CA ILE A 9 -7.59 2.84 5.01
C ILE A 9 -8.25 3.99 4.25
N LYS A 10 -7.45 4.88 3.70
CA LYS A 10 -7.92 5.90 2.76
C LYS A 10 -7.67 5.42 1.35
N VAL A 11 -8.66 5.57 0.47
CA VAL A 11 -8.57 5.17 -0.93
C VAL A 11 -8.58 6.43 -1.77
N ALA A 12 -7.66 6.52 -2.73
CA ALA A 12 -7.60 7.67 -3.62
C ALA A 12 -8.83 7.73 -4.53
N PRO A 13 -9.16 8.91 -5.09
CA PRO A 13 -10.20 9.03 -6.10
C PRO A 13 -10.06 7.98 -7.20
N ARG A 14 -11.20 7.48 -7.68
CA ARG A 14 -11.24 6.50 -8.77
C ARG A 14 -10.58 7.08 -10.01
N ASP A 15 -9.89 6.23 -10.75
CA ASP A 15 -9.26 6.54 -12.05
C ASP A 15 -8.25 7.71 -12.03
N THR A 16 -7.72 8.02 -10.84
CA THR A 16 -6.68 9.05 -10.72
C THR A 16 -5.37 8.62 -11.38
N ALA A 17 -4.77 9.55 -12.13
CA ALA A 17 -3.40 9.44 -12.65
C ALA A 17 -2.35 9.98 -11.67
N MET A 18 -2.76 10.47 -10.50
CA MET A 18 -1.87 11.03 -9.49
C MET A 18 -0.96 9.96 -8.88
N SER A 19 0.27 10.35 -8.56
CA SER A 19 1.11 9.66 -7.59
C SER A 19 0.56 9.82 -6.17
N HIS A 20 1.03 8.99 -5.22
CA HIS A 20 0.65 9.17 -3.81
C HIS A 20 0.97 10.55 -3.26
N LEU A 21 2.08 11.16 -3.67
CA LEU A 21 2.44 12.50 -3.22
C LEU A 21 1.44 13.54 -3.72
N GLU A 22 1.17 13.55 -5.02
CA GLU A 22 0.19 14.47 -5.63
C GLU A 22 -1.20 14.29 -5.02
N TRP A 23 -1.61 13.05 -4.74
CA TRP A 23 -2.85 12.79 -4.03
C TRP A 23 -2.85 13.38 -2.61
N PHE A 24 -1.80 13.18 -1.83
CA PHE A 24 -1.73 13.70 -0.47
C PHE A 24 -1.67 15.24 -0.42
N GLU A 25 -1.02 15.87 -1.39
CA GLU A 25 -1.00 17.33 -1.56
C GLU A 25 -2.38 17.86 -1.91
N ALA A 26 -3.11 17.19 -2.82
CA ALA A 26 -4.47 17.57 -3.19
C ALA A 26 -5.45 17.49 -2.00
N GLU A 27 -5.26 16.50 -1.11
CA GLU A 27 -6.03 16.35 0.13
C GLU A 27 -5.55 17.27 1.27
N ARG A 28 -4.48 18.05 1.04
CA ARG A 28 -3.82 18.90 2.05
C ARG A 28 -3.35 18.12 3.30
N TRP A 29 -3.02 16.84 3.14
CA TRP A 29 -2.47 16.01 4.22
C TRP A 29 -0.98 16.25 4.45
N VAL A 30 -0.29 16.73 3.41
CA VAL A 30 1.12 17.07 3.44
C VAL A 30 1.35 18.42 2.79
N THR A 31 2.37 19.10 3.26
CA THR A 31 3.06 20.17 2.54
C THR A 31 4.29 19.58 1.83
N PRO A 32 4.91 20.31 0.88
CA PRO A 32 6.14 19.86 0.22
C PRO A 32 7.28 19.51 1.20
N ASP A 33 7.28 20.09 2.40
CA ASP A 33 8.30 19.90 3.43
C ASP A 33 7.99 18.75 4.40
N ASP A 34 6.82 18.11 4.32
CA ASP A 34 6.40 17.02 5.21
C ASP A 34 7.04 15.68 4.84
N GLN A 35 8.37 15.62 4.91
CA GLN A 35 9.15 14.40 4.68
C GLN A 35 8.75 13.29 5.65
N HIS A 36 8.48 13.64 6.91
CA HIS A 36 8.13 12.68 7.95
C HIS A 36 6.85 11.91 7.61
N PHE A 37 5.82 12.60 7.09
CA PHE A 37 4.59 11.94 6.66
C PHE A 37 4.87 10.91 5.55
N MET A 38 5.69 11.29 4.58
CA MET A 38 6.03 10.41 3.46
C MET A 38 6.89 9.22 3.89
N GLU A 39 7.64 9.36 4.97
CA GLU A 39 8.44 8.28 5.55
C GLU A 39 7.61 7.32 6.40
N ALA A 40 6.71 7.82 7.23
CA ALA A 40 5.92 6.97 8.14
C ALA A 40 4.73 6.27 7.46
N THR A 41 4.08 6.94 6.51
CA THR A 41 2.81 6.48 5.93
C THR A 41 3.01 5.21 5.10
N VAL A 42 2.26 4.16 5.44
CA VAL A 42 2.14 2.96 4.61
C VAL A 42 1.26 3.31 3.41
N ARG A 43 1.77 3.03 2.22
CA ARG A 43 1.11 3.25 0.94
C ARG A 43 0.90 1.93 0.25
N GLY A 44 -0.10 1.87 -0.60
CA GLY A 44 -0.26 0.73 -1.47
C GLY A 44 -1.10 0.98 -2.72
N MET A 45 -1.12 -0.05 -3.56
CA MET A 45 -1.84 -0.06 -4.81
C MET A 45 -2.39 -1.45 -5.07
N PHE A 46 -3.66 -1.51 -5.48
CA PHE A 46 -4.21 -2.69 -6.13
C PHE A 46 -3.97 -2.56 -7.65
N ILE A 47 -3.43 -3.60 -8.27
CA ILE A 47 -3.24 -3.69 -9.72
C ILE A 47 -4.12 -4.83 -10.23
N PRO A 48 -5.24 -4.52 -10.92
CA PRO A 48 -6.19 -5.52 -11.41
C PRO A 48 -5.54 -6.60 -12.29
N ASP A 49 -4.69 -6.20 -13.24
CA ASP A 49 -4.04 -7.13 -14.17
C ASP A 49 -3.06 -8.11 -13.50
N LYS A 50 -2.54 -7.73 -12.33
CA LYS A 50 -1.68 -8.61 -11.50
C LYS A 50 -2.49 -9.37 -10.44
N ASN A 51 -3.79 -9.09 -10.31
CA ASN A 51 -4.67 -9.54 -9.23
C ASN A 51 -4.01 -9.44 -7.85
N ALA A 52 -3.36 -8.30 -7.58
CA ALA A 52 -2.47 -8.15 -6.43
C ALA A 52 -2.51 -6.75 -5.81
N ILE A 53 -2.39 -6.69 -4.49
CA ILE A 53 -2.05 -5.48 -3.75
C ILE A 53 -0.56 -5.46 -3.39
N PHE A 54 0.03 -4.28 -3.44
CA PHE A 54 1.41 -4.01 -3.08
C PHE A 54 1.43 -2.95 -1.98
N LEU A 55 2.16 -3.19 -0.89
CA LEU A 55 2.26 -2.29 0.26
C LEU A 55 3.73 -1.95 0.57
N TYR A 56 4.03 -0.67 0.78
CA TYR A 56 5.38 -0.21 1.11
C TYR A 56 5.33 1.06 1.97
N ARG A 57 6.47 1.39 2.58
CA ARG A 57 6.70 2.58 3.38
C ARG A 57 7.88 3.37 2.81
N GLY A 58 7.88 4.69 3.08
CA GLY A 58 8.97 5.58 2.71
C GLY A 58 9.15 5.85 1.21
N ARG A 59 9.91 6.91 0.90
CA ARG A 59 10.30 7.25 -0.48
C ARG A 59 11.21 6.18 -1.10
N GLY A 60 11.82 5.35 -0.24
CA GLY A 60 12.65 4.20 -0.63
C GLY A 60 11.88 2.90 -0.86
N PHE A 61 10.55 2.90 -0.86
CA PHE A 61 9.72 1.70 -1.12
C PHE A 61 10.11 0.48 -0.27
N PHE A 62 10.45 0.70 1.00
CA PHE A 62 10.88 -0.37 1.90
C PHE A 62 9.69 -1.01 2.60
N PHE A 63 9.93 -2.17 3.21
CA PHE A 63 9.01 -2.80 4.15
C PHE A 63 9.80 -3.37 5.33
N ASP A 64 9.15 -3.41 6.48
CA ASP A 64 9.68 -3.94 7.73
C ASP A 64 8.65 -4.91 8.34
N ASP A 65 9.01 -5.56 9.45
CA ASP A 65 8.13 -6.51 10.13
C ASP A 65 6.84 -5.83 10.65
N ASP A 66 6.91 -4.55 11.00
CA ASP A 66 5.75 -3.76 11.43
C ASP A 66 4.74 -3.55 10.30
N LEU A 67 5.22 -3.23 9.08
CA LEU A 67 4.37 -3.13 7.90
C LEU A 67 3.74 -4.48 7.58
N ILE A 68 4.50 -5.57 7.65
CA ILE A 68 3.98 -6.93 7.41
C ILE A 68 2.89 -7.27 8.45
N ALA A 69 3.14 -6.99 9.73
CA ALA A 69 2.16 -7.19 10.78
C ALA A 69 0.89 -6.35 10.54
N GLU A 70 1.05 -5.11 10.09
CA GLU A 70 -0.07 -4.23 9.78
C GLU A 70 -0.88 -4.71 8.57
N ALA A 71 -0.22 -5.20 7.51
CA ALA A 71 -0.88 -5.81 6.37
C ALA A 71 -1.71 -7.04 6.78
N ASN A 72 -1.16 -7.88 7.67
CA ASN A 72 -1.89 -9.03 8.23
C ASN A 72 -3.12 -8.58 9.02
N ARG A 73 -2.95 -7.66 9.98
CA ARG A 73 -4.03 -7.15 10.83
C ARG A 73 -5.16 -6.50 10.02
N ARG A 74 -4.80 -5.83 8.92
CA ARG A 74 -5.76 -5.06 8.11
C ARG A 74 -6.28 -5.78 6.89
N ALA A 75 -5.92 -7.04 6.65
CA ALA A 75 -6.32 -7.76 5.44
C ALA A 75 -7.83 -7.69 5.17
N ARG A 76 -8.67 -7.84 6.20
CA ARG A 76 -10.13 -7.72 6.08
C ARG A 76 -10.58 -6.29 5.75
N GLN A 77 -9.97 -5.30 6.37
CA GLN A 77 -10.28 -3.89 6.09
C GLN A 77 -9.87 -3.52 4.66
N LEU A 78 -8.72 -4.00 4.19
CA LEU A 78 -8.25 -3.83 2.81
C LEU A 78 -9.21 -4.45 1.82
N GLN A 79 -9.68 -5.68 2.11
CA GLN A 79 -10.67 -6.35 1.29
C GLN A 79 -11.93 -5.51 1.12
N THR A 80 -12.51 -5.03 2.23
CA THR A 80 -13.74 -4.24 2.21
C THR A 80 -13.54 -2.88 1.53
N ALA A 81 -12.50 -2.14 1.91
CA ALA A 81 -12.27 -0.77 1.42
C ALA A 81 -11.99 -0.73 -0.09
N LEU A 82 -11.36 -1.78 -0.62
CA LEU A 82 -10.97 -1.87 -2.03
C LEU A 82 -11.89 -2.80 -2.83
N MET A 83 -12.95 -3.34 -2.22
CA MET A 83 -13.90 -4.29 -2.84
C MET A 83 -13.20 -5.49 -3.50
N LEU A 84 -12.22 -6.07 -2.80
CA LEU A 84 -11.35 -7.12 -3.34
C LEU A 84 -11.93 -8.51 -3.17
N ASP A 85 -11.60 -9.38 -4.13
CA ASP A 85 -11.80 -10.81 -4.00
C ASP A 85 -10.84 -11.43 -2.97
N ALA A 86 -11.24 -12.55 -2.36
CA ALA A 86 -10.48 -13.25 -1.33
C ALA A 86 -9.15 -13.83 -1.85
N HIS A 87 -9.03 -14.09 -3.15
CA HIS A 87 -7.83 -14.66 -3.78
C HIS A 87 -6.82 -13.61 -4.26
N VAL A 88 -7.10 -12.31 -4.07
CA VAL A 88 -6.13 -11.24 -4.37
C VAL A 88 -4.84 -11.48 -3.58
N MET A 89 -3.72 -11.46 -4.29
CA MET A 89 -2.39 -11.62 -3.69
C MET A 89 -1.95 -10.35 -2.97
N VAL A 90 -1.19 -10.51 -1.89
CA VAL A 90 -0.69 -9.41 -1.07
C VAL A 90 0.83 -9.46 -1.02
N TYR A 91 1.47 -8.40 -1.48
CA TYR A 91 2.92 -8.23 -1.48
C TYR A 91 3.33 -7.06 -0.59
N ALA A 92 4.42 -7.25 0.16
CA ALA A 92 5.20 -6.14 0.71
C ALA A 92 6.28 -5.73 -0.31
N GLY A 93 6.46 -4.43 -0.53
CA GLY A 93 7.32 -3.85 -1.56
C GLY A 93 6.54 -3.07 -2.63
N PRO A 94 7.23 -2.34 -3.52
CA PRO A 94 6.60 -1.61 -4.62
C PRO A 94 6.00 -2.58 -5.64
N ALA A 95 5.11 -2.11 -6.53
CA ALA A 95 4.54 -2.94 -7.59
C ALA A 95 5.53 -3.32 -8.69
N ASP A 96 6.50 -2.45 -8.95
CA ASP A 96 7.60 -2.69 -9.89
C ASP A 96 8.90 -2.90 -9.11
N THR A 97 9.61 -3.98 -9.46
CA THR A 97 10.87 -4.35 -8.79
C THR A 97 12.05 -3.51 -9.27
N VAL A 98 11.91 -2.73 -10.34
CA VAL A 98 12.94 -1.82 -10.85
C VAL A 98 12.34 -0.44 -11.05
N ILE A 99 12.79 0.54 -10.27
CA ILE A 99 12.33 1.93 -10.34
C ILE A 99 13.56 2.80 -10.54
N ARG A 100 13.60 3.56 -11.64
CA ARG A 100 14.73 4.43 -12.02
C ARG A 100 16.10 3.72 -11.98
N GLY A 101 16.14 2.47 -12.46
CA GLY A 101 17.36 1.66 -12.50
C GLY A 101 17.78 1.01 -11.18
N ARG A 102 17.08 1.29 -10.07
CA ARG A 102 17.33 0.64 -8.78
C ARG A 102 16.39 -0.54 -8.59
N ARG A 103 16.93 -1.67 -8.14
CA ARG A 103 16.16 -2.86 -7.79
C ARG A 103 15.61 -2.75 -6.36
N TYR A 104 14.36 -3.13 -6.18
CA TYR A 104 13.65 -3.15 -4.91
C TYR A 104 13.17 -4.56 -4.60
N GLU A 105 13.16 -4.89 -3.32
CA GLU A 105 12.67 -6.18 -2.85
C GLU A 105 11.14 -6.23 -2.86
N GLN A 106 10.61 -7.42 -3.08
CA GLN A 106 9.20 -7.75 -2.91
C GLN A 106 9.09 -9.07 -2.17
N LYS A 107 8.10 -9.17 -1.28
CA LYS A 107 7.79 -10.37 -0.51
C LYS A 107 6.31 -10.69 -0.61
N LEU A 108 5.98 -11.88 -1.13
CA LEU A 108 4.62 -12.39 -1.08
C LEU A 108 4.25 -12.74 0.37
N LEU A 109 3.18 -12.13 0.88
CA LEU A 109 2.65 -12.40 2.22
C LEU A 109 1.57 -13.49 2.20
N GLY A 110 0.89 -13.65 1.06
CA GLY A 110 -0.17 -14.61 0.82
C GLY A 110 -1.30 -14.00 0.00
N THR A 111 -2.50 -14.56 0.13
CA THR A 111 -3.76 -13.96 -0.37
C THR A 111 -4.49 -13.25 0.76
N ILE A 112 -5.44 -12.37 0.42
CA ILE A 112 -6.39 -11.75 1.38
C ILE A 112 -6.98 -12.83 2.30
N GLU A 113 -7.51 -13.91 1.73
CA GLU A 113 -8.05 -15.03 2.50
C GLU A 113 -7.05 -15.60 3.50
N SER A 114 -5.84 -15.92 3.05
CA SER A 114 -4.81 -16.54 3.89
C SER A 114 -4.38 -15.64 5.05
N LEU A 115 -4.45 -14.32 4.88
CA LEU A 115 -4.09 -13.32 5.88
C LEU A 115 -5.21 -13.13 6.90
N THR A 116 -6.47 -13.10 6.42
CA THR A 116 -7.64 -12.98 7.30
C THR A 116 -7.89 -14.20 8.19
N ARG A 117 -7.31 -15.36 7.87
CA ARG A 117 -7.37 -16.57 8.72
C ARG A 117 -6.30 -16.58 9.82
N LYS A 118 -5.28 -15.72 9.74
CA LYS A 118 -4.13 -15.68 10.67
C LYS A 118 -4.31 -14.66 11.81
N GLY A 119 -5.24 -13.72 11.68
CA GLY A 119 -5.55 -12.68 12.67
C GLY A 119 -6.93 -12.90 13.27
#